data_AF-A0A7S3LK32-F1
#
_entry.id   AF-A0A7S3LK32-F1
#
_cell.length_a   1.000
_cell.length_b   1.000
_cell.length_c   1.000
_cell.angle_alpha   90.00
_cell.angle_beta   90.00
_cell.angle_gamma   90.00
#
_symmetry.space_group_name_H-M   'P 1'
#
loop_
_entity.id
_entity.type
_entity.pdbx_description
1 polymer ?
#
loop_
_entity_poly.entity_id
_entity_poly.type
_entity_poly.pdbx_seq_one_letter_code
_entity_poly.pdbx_strand_id
1 'polypeptide(L)'
;GCRTCKTPKCARSKHCNLCGHCVARFDHHCPWINICVGEDNYRYFLLFLFLTMVLLMYATFLLGLLLFSEMNRLNIWKATYRNPATGSRETAGLFVILQYMFFHYVDLCGLLLLSVVMGVVMFFFLGYHLYLIARGTTTNETAKWGEINYVYGNKKKCIENCKKWMAKNDLGREICPTKDLLNPEKAPAFQERLVIEFPDKRPPNIYNYGIRMNFSKVFFPHEHQQGDAMDRVVRAQHLSKKKNK
;
A
#
# COMPACT_ATOMS: atom_id res chain seq x y z
N GLY A 1 -11.48 -0.20 22.09
CA GLY A 1 -10.82 -1.52 22.12
C GLY A 1 -11.20 -2.34 20.90
N CYS A 2 -10.56 -3.49 20.70
CA CYS A 2 -10.97 -4.50 19.72
C CYS A 2 -12.09 -5.37 20.33
N ARG A 3 -13.22 -5.53 19.63
CA ARG A 3 -14.34 -6.36 20.12
C ARG A 3 -13.99 -7.86 20.10
N THR A 4 -13.29 -8.31 19.05
CA THR A 4 -12.89 -9.71 18.87
C THR A 4 -11.86 -10.16 19.89
N CYS A 5 -10.74 -9.42 20.00
CA CYS A 5 -9.66 -9.77 20.94
C CYS A 5 -9.96 -9.36 22.38
N LYS A 6 -11.00 -8.55 22.63
CA LYS A 6 -11.30 -7.95 23.94
C LYS A 6 -10.13 -7.19 24.57
N THR A 7 -9.19 -6.71 23.74
CA THR A 7 -8.00 -5.95 24.15
C THR A 7 -8.16 -4.44 23.90
N PRO A 8 -7.48 -3.59 24.70
CA PRO A 8 -7.35 -2.18 24.36
C PRO A 8 -6.67 -2.03 23.00
N LYS A 9 -7.17 -1.09 22.19
CA LYS A 9 -6.67 -0.88 20.84
C LYS A 9 -5.53 0.12 20.91
N CYS A 10 -4.29 -0.34 20.72
CA CYS A 10 -3.14 0.54 20.60
C CYS A 10 -3.27 1.46 19.37
N ALA A 11 -2.60 2.61 19.40
CA ALA A 11 -2.55 3.53 18.25
C ALA A 11 -2.14 2.78 16.97
N ARG A 12 -2.84 3.03 15.86
CA ARG A 12 -2.60 2.42 14.54
C ARG A 12 -2.71 0.88 14.48
N SER A 13 -3.17 0.21 15.54
CA SER A 13 -3.39 -1.24 15.52
C SER A 13 -4.67 -1.62 14.75
N LYS A 14 -4.70 -2.83 14.21
CA LYS A 14 -5.88 -3.40 13.53
C LYS A 14 -5.98 -4.90 13.83
N HIS A 15 -7.21 -5.40 13.99
CA HIS A 15 -7.47 -6.83 14.00
C HIS A 15 -7.45 -7.37 12.57
N CYS A 16 -6.63 -8.38 12.32
CA CYS A 16 -6.64 -9.12 11.06
C CYS A 16 -7.50 -10.36 11.23
N ASN A 17 -8.59 -10.46 10.48
CA ASN A 17 -9.47 -11.63 10.53
C ASN A 17 -8.76 -12.91 10.04
N LEU A 18 -7.83 -12.78 9.08
CA LEU A 18 -7.08 -13.92 8.54
C LEU A 18 -6.10 -14.51 9.56
N CYS A 19 -5.41 -13.65 10.33
CA CYS A 19 -4.48 -14.09 11.36
C CYS A 19 -5.12 -14.26 12.76
N GLY A 20 -6.36 -13.83 12.94
CA GLY A 20 -7.12 -13.98 14.20
C GLY A 20 -6.65 -13.11 15.37
N HIS A 21 -5.77 -12.12 15.15
CA HIS A 21 -5.22 -11.29 16.22
C HIS A 21 -5.04 -9.81 15.83
N CYS A 22 -4.82 -8.96 16.84
CA CYS A 22 -4.50 -7.54 16.65
C CYS A 22 -3.00 -7.34 16.42
N VAL A 23 -2.67 -6.55 15.40
CA VAL A 23 -1.29 -6.24 15.01
C VAL A 23 -1.03 -4.76 15.28
N ALA A 24 0.06 -4.44 15.98
CA ALA A 24 0.49 -3.07 16.23
C ALA A 24 1.00 -2.41 14.94
N ARG A 25 0.67 -1.11 14.75
CA ARG A 25 0.94 -0.35 13.52
C ARG A 25 0.72 -1.18 12.26
N PHE A 26 -0.48 -1.75 12.13
CA PHE A 26 -0.82 -2.68 11.06
C PHE A 26 -0.64 -2.02 9.70
N ASP A 27 0.15 -2.65 8.83
CA ASP A 27 0.35 -2.22 7.45
C ASP A 27 -0.59 -2.97 6.51
N HIS A 28 -0.41 -4.28 6.38
CA HIS A 28 -1.26 -5.16 5.61
C HIS A 28 -1.11 -6.62 6.05
N HIS A 29 -2.02 -7.48 5.60
CA HIS A 29 -1.79 -8.92 5.61
C HIS A 29 -1.19 -9.29 4.26
N CYS A 30 -0.02 -9.91 4.24
CA CYS A 30 0.67 -10.27 3.01
C CYS A 30 0.42 -11.74 2.71
N PRO A 31 -0.31 -12.09 1.63
CA PRO A 31 -0.56 -13.48 1.27
C PRO A 31 0.73 -14.23 0.91
N TRP A 32 1.72 -13.53 0.37
CA TRP A 32 2.98 -14.12 -0.12
C TRP A 32 3.86 -14.72 0.99
N ILE A 33 3.82 -14.11 2.17
CA ILE A 33 4.55 -14.59 3.36
C ILE A 33 3.61 -15.14 4.43
N ASN A 34 2.31 -15.19 4.14
CA ASN A 34 1.23 -15.68 5.00
C ASN A 34 1.27 -15.13 6.44
N ILE A 35 1.70 -13.89 6.62
CA ILE A 35 1.74 -13.20 7.91
C ILE A 35 1.30 -11.75 7.76
N CYS A 36 0.90 -11.13 8.87
CA CYS A 36 0.70 -9.70 8.92
C CYS A 36 2.02 -8.95 8.97
N VAL A 37 2.09 -7.85 8.21
CA VAL A 37 3.16 -6.88 8.25
C VAL A 37 2.72 -5.72 9.16
N GLY A 38 3.52 -5.42 10.18
CA GLY A 38 3.25 -4.40 11.20
C GLY A 38 4.53 -3.95 11.91
N GLU A 39 4.41 -3.30 13.07
CA GLU A 39 5.54 -2.65 13.77
C GLU A 39 6.76 -3.58 13.92
N ASP A 40 6.55 -4.82 14.39
CA ASP A 40 7.64 -5.70 14.81
C ASP A 40 8.42 -6.31 13.65
N ASN A 41 7.82 -6.41 12.47
CA ASN A 41 8.42 -7.08 11.31
C ASN A 41 8.54 -6.22 10.05
N TYR A 42 8.13 -4.95 10.09
CA TYR A 42 8.17 -4.07 8.91
C TYR A 42 9.59 -3.93 8.34
N ARG A 43 10.61 -3.81 9.20
CA ARG A 43 12.03 -3.75 8.76
C ARG A 43 12.48 -5.01 8.02
N TYR A 44 12.04 -6.18 8.46
CA TYR A 44 12.38 -7.45 7.81
C TYR A 44 11.64 -7.60 6.48
N PHE A 45 10.40 -7.13 6.42
CA PHE A 45 9.66 -7.04 5.17
C PHE A 45 10.35 -6.14 4.13
N LEU A 46 10.86 -4.96 4.55
CA LEU A 46 11.64 -4.08 3.67
C LEU A 46 12.94 -4.73 3.20
N LEU A 47 13.64 -5.43 4.10
CA LEU A 47 14.85 -6.19 3.75
C LEU A 47 14.54 -7.30 2.74
N PHE A 48 13.43 -8.03 2.95
CA PHE A 48 12.95 -9.03 2.01
C PHE A 48 12.68 -8.43 0.62
N LEU A 49 11.99 -7.29 0.53
CA LEU A 49 11.75 -6.61 -0.74
C LEU A 49 13.06 -6.19 -1.43
N PHE A 50 13.99 -5.62 -0.67
CA PHE A 50 15.29 -5.20 -1.19
C PHE A 50 16.12 -6.38 -1.70
N LEU A 51 16.25 -7.44 -0.91
CA LEU A 51 17.03 -8.63 -1.32
C LEU A 51 16.39 -9.34 -2.51
N THR A 52 15.06 -9.42 -2.56
CA THR A 52 14.33 -9.98 -3.71
C THR A 52 14.58 -9.15 -4.98
N MET A 53 14.55 -7.82 -4.88
CA MET A 53 14.87 -6.92 -5.99
C MET A 53 16.32 -7.13 -6.47
N VAL A 54 17.29 -7.18 -5.56
CA VAL A 54 18.71 -7.42 -5.90
C VAL A 54 18.90 -8.78 -6.58
N LEU A 55 18.26 -9.83 -6.06
CA LEU A 55 18.29 -11.16 -6.65
C LEU A 55 17.72 -11.18 -8.07
N LEU A 56 16.59 -10.50 -8.31
CA LEU A 56 15.97 -10.40 -9.63
C LEU A 56 16.81 -9.60 -10.63
N MET A 57 17.49 -8.53 -10.18
CA MET A 57 18.44 -7.78 -11.00
C MET A 57 19.66 -8.64 -11.38
N TYR A 58 20.21 -9.37 -10.40
CA TYR A 58 21.32 -10.29 -10.64
C TYR A 58 20.94 -11.41 -11.62
N ALA A 59 19.78 -12.04 -11.43
CA ALA A 59 19.25 -13.05 -12.34
C ALA A 59 19.06 -12.49 -13.76
N THR A 60 18.47 -11.30 -13.89
CA THR A 60 18.28 -10.63 -15.18
C THR A 60 19.60 -10.39 -15.89
N PHE A 61 20.61 -9.91 -15.16
CA PHE A 61 21.95 -9.67 -15.71
C PHE A 61 22.60 -10.97 -16.20
N LEU A 62 22.61 -12.02 -15.38
CA LEU A 62 23.19 -13.31 -15.76
C LEU A 62 22.46 -13.95 -16.94
N LEU A 63 21.13 -13.99 -16.92
CA LEU A 63 20.33 -14.55 -18.01
C LEU A 63 20.53 -13.78 -19.32
N GLY A 64 20.68 -12.45 -19.23
CA GLY A 64 21.05 -11.61 -20.37
C GLY A 64 22.42 -11.95 -20.95
N LEU A 65 23.44 -12.15 -20.10
CA LEU A 65 24.77 -12.57 -20.54
C LEU A 65 24.77 -13.96 -21.18
N LEU A 66 24.02 -14.91 -20.61
CA LEU A 66 23.89 -16.26 -21.15
C LEU A 66 23.24 -16.25 -22.52
N LEU A 67 22.11 -15.55 -22.67
CA LEU A 67 21.45 -15.42 -23.97
C LEU A 67 22.39 -14.75 -24.98
N PHE A 68 23.05 -13.65 -24.61
CA PHE A 68 24.00 -12.96 -25.48
C PHE A 68 25.17 -13.87 -25.91
N SER A 69 25.69 -14.70 -25.00
CA SER A 69 26.72 -15.69 -25.29
C SER A 69 26.24 -16.71 -26.34
N GLU A 70 25.02 -17.22 -26.19
CA GLU A 70 24.42 -18.13 -27.19
C GLU A 70 24.19 -17.46 -28.54
N MET A 71 23.78 -16.18 -28.57
CA MET A 71 23.68 -15.41 -29.84
C MET A 71 25.02 -15.38 -30.58
N ASN A 72 26.11 -15.15 -29.84
CA ASN A 72 27.45 -15.10 -30.41
C ASN A 72 27.95 -16.49 -30.81
N ARG A 73 27.70 -17.52 -30.01
CA ARG A 73 28.06 -18.92 -30.32
C ARG A 73 27.40 -19.41 -31.60
N LEU A 74 26.13 -19.05 -31.81
CA LEU A 74 25.39 -19.36 -33.03
C LEU A 74 25.76 -18.46 -34.23
N ASN A 75 26.60 -17.44 -34.02
CA ASN A 75 26.88 -16.40 -35.01
C ASN A 75 25.59 -15.81 -35.61
N ILE A 76 24.54 -15.69 -34.79
CA ILE A 76 23.19 -15.38 -35.28
C ILE A 76 23.08 -13.99 -35.91
N TRP A 77 23.98 -13.08 -35.54
CA TRP A 77 24.09 -11.74 -36.11
C TRP A 77 24.39 -11.73 -37.62
N LYS A 78 24.94 -12.83 -38.14
CA LYS A 78 25.21 -13.02 -39.58
C LYS A 78 24.28 -14.06 -40.21
N ALA A 79 23.27 -14.51 -39.50
CA ALA A 79 22.37 -15.55 -39.99
C ALA A 79 21.53 -15.05 -41.18
N THR A 80 21.28 -15.94 -42.13
CA THR A 80 20.39 -15.71 -43.27
C THR A 80 19.26 -16.72 -43.25
N TYR A 81 18.05 -16.30 -43.59
CA TYR A 81 16.90 -17.19 -43.77
C TYR A 81 16.43 -17.16 -45.23
N ARG A 82 15.71 -18.21 -45.66
CA ARG A 82 15.09 -18.26 -46.98
C ARG A 82 13.64 -17.82 -46.86
N ASN A 83 13.27 -16.77 -47.57
CA ASN A 83 11.89 -16.29 -47.60
C ASN A 83 11.02 -17.26 -48.43
N PRO A 84 9.96 -17.86 -47.86
CA PRO A 84 9.12 -18.82 -48.59
C PRO A 84 8.34 -18.20 -49.76
N ALA A 85 8.04 -16.90 -49.71
CA ALA A 85 7.23 -16.21 -50.72
C ALA A 85 8.05 -15.80 -51.95
N THR A 86 9.28 -15.32 -51.75
CA THR A 86 10.16 -14.82 -52.82
C THR A 86 11.27 -15.82 -53.18
N GLY A 87 11.52 -16.82 -52.32
CA GLY A 87 12.61 -17.79 -52.49
C GLY A 87 14.01 -17.23 -52.24
N SER A 88 14.17 -15.91 -52.05
CA SER A 88 15.44 -15.22 -51.83
C SER A 88 16.03 -15.52 -50.45
N ARG A 89 17.36 -15.46 -50.36
CA ARG A 89 18.08 -15.46 -49.07
C ARG A 89 18.17 -14.04 -48.57
N GLU A 90 17.67 -13.81 -47.36
CA GLU A 90 17.65 -12.51 -46.70
C GLU A 90 18.40 -12.61 -45.36
N THR A 91 19.04 -11.52 -44.95
CA THR A 91 19.68 -11.43 -43.64
C THR A 91 18.61 -11.40 -42.55
N ALA A 92 18.80 -12.18 -41.47
CA ALA A 92 17.85 -12.23 -40.37
C ALA A 92 17.77 -10.87 -39.65
N GLY A 93 16.61 -10.24 -39.70
CA GLY A 93 16.32 -9.03 -38.92
C GLY A 93 16.12 -9.36 -37.43
N LEU A 94 16.11 -8.33 -36.59
CA LEU A 94 15.95 -8.47 -35.13
C LEU A 94 14.72 -9.30 -34.75
N PHE A 95 13.58 -9.10 -35.42
CA PHE A 95 12.36 -9.85 -35.14
C PHE A 95 12.51 -11.35 -35.38
N VAL A 96 13.13 -11.74 -36.51
CA VAL A 96 13.39 -13.15 -36.84
C VAL A 96 14.36 -13.78 -35.84
N ILE A 97 15.40 -13.04 -35.45
CA ILE A 97 16.38 -13.47 -34.43
C ILE A 97 15.68 -13.67 -33.08
N LEU A 98 14.87 -12.72 -32.63
CA LEU A 98 14.12 -12.83 -31.37
C LEU A 98 13.14 -13.99 -31.40
N GLN A 99 12.44 -14.19 -32.51
CA GLN A 99 11.53 -15.32 -32.69
C GLN A 99 12.29 -16.65 -32.61
N TYR A 100 13.39 -16.78 -33.34
CA TYR A 100 14.26 -17.96 -33.28
C TYR A 100 14.74 -18.23 -31.85
N MET A 101 15.24 -17.20 -31.17
CA MET A 101 15.72 -17.31 -29.79
C MET A 101 14.62 -17.74 -28.84
N PHE A 102 13.42 -17.16 -28.97
CA PHE A 102 12.28 -17.52 -28.13
C PHE A 102 11.85 -18.98 -28.33
N PHE A 103 11.79 -19.48 -29.57
CA PHE A 103 11.38 -20.86 -29.85
C PHE A 103 12.43 -21.89 -29.45
N HIS A 104 13.72 -21.59 -29.65
CA HIS A 104 14.81 -22.53 -29.37
C HIS A 104 15.34 -22.45 -27.93
N TYR A 105 15.18 -21.32 -27.25
CA TYR A 105 15.63 -21.08 -25.87
C TYR A 105 14.48 -20.57 -24.98
N VAL A 106 13.32 -21.20 -25.10
CA VAL A 106 12.07 -20.79 -24.43
C VAL A 106 12.23 -20.63 -22.92
N ASP A 107 12.97 -21.53 -22.26
CA ASP A 107 13.17 -21.48 -20.80
C ASP A 107 14.01 -20.27 -20.38
N LEU A 108 15.12 -20.00 -21.09
CA LEU A 108 15.99 -18.85 -20.83
C LEU A 108 15.27 -17.54 -21.10
N CYS A 109 14.58 -17.44 -22.24
CA CYS A 109 13.79 -16.25 -22.59
C CYS A 109 12.62 -16.02 -21.62
N GLY A 110 11.93 -17.09 -21.22
CA GLY A 110 10.83 -17.04 -20.26
C GLY A 110 11.30 -16.61 -18.87
N LEU A 111 12.41 -17.20 -18.38
CA LEU A 111 13.02 -16.81 -17.11
C LEU A 111 13.52 -15.37 -17.12
N LEU A 112 14.14 -14.91 -18.21
CA LEU A 112 14.58 -13.52 -18.37
C LEU A 112 13.38 -12.57 -18.35
N LEU A 113 12.32 -12.87 -19.10
CA LEU A 113 11.11 -12.06 -19.12
C LEU A 113 10.49 -11.97 -17.73
N LEU A 114 10.35 -13.12 -17.05
CA LEU A 114 9.81 -13.18 -15.70
C LEU A 114 10.67 -12.37 -14.72
N SER A 115 12.00 -12.52 -14.76
CA SER A 115 12.89 -11.81 -13.84
C SER A 115 12.85 -10.29 -14.05
N VAL A 116 12.76 -9.83 -15.30
CA VAL A 116 12.62 -8.41 -15.64
C VAL A 116 11.30 -7.86 -15.12
N VAL A 117 10.17 -8.51 -15.45
CA VAL A 117 8.84 -8.05 -15.05
C VAL A 117 8.72 -8.02 -13.53
N MET A 118 9.09 -9.11 -12.85
CA MET A 118 9.04 -9.18 -11.40
C MET A 118 10.02 -8.18 -10.75
N GLY A 119 11.20 -7.97 -11.34
CA GLY A 119 12.19 -7.01 -10.86
C GLY A 119 11.64 -5.58 -10.89
N VAL A 120 10.98 -5.19 -11.97
CA VAL A 120 10.32 -3.88 -12.10
C VAL A 120 9.19 -3.73 -11.06
N VAL A 121 8.36 -4.75 -10.88
CA VAL A 121 7.30 -4.73 -9.86
C VAL A 121 7.89 -4.57 -8.45
N MET A 122 8.94 -5.31 -8.12
CA MET A 122 9.61 -5.20 -6.82
C MET A 122 10.26 -3.83 -6.61
N PHE A 123 10.86 -3.23 -7.64
CA PHE A 123 11.44 -1.89 -7.58
C PHE A 123 10.39 -0.84 -7.20
N PHE A 124 9.25 -0.82 -7.90
CA PHE A 124 8.18 0.12 -7.59
C PHE A 124 7.51 -0.17 -6.26
N PHE A 125 7.38 -1.44 -5.87
CA PHE A 125 6.78 -1.82 -4.60
C PHE A 125 7.66 -1.41 -3.41
N LEU A 126 8.98 -1.63 -3.50
CA LEU A 126 9.93 -1.11 -2.52
C LEU A 126 9.89 0.42 -2.46
N GLY A 127 9.92 1.09 -3.62
CA GLY A 127 9.83 2.55 -3.71
C GLY A 127 8.56 3.10 -3.06
N TYR A 128 7.42 2.43 -3.24
CA TYR A 128 6.17 2.79 -2.58
C TYR A 128 6.28 2.67 -1.05
N HIS A 129 6.83 1.58 -0.53
CA HIS A 129 7.03 1.43 0.91
C HIS A 129 8.01 2.45 1.50
N LEU A 130 9.08 2.80 0.78
CA LEU A 130 9.99 3.89 1.17
C LEU A 130 9.27 5.25 1.20
N TYR A 131 8.39 5.50 0.23
CA TYR A 131 7.53 6.69 0.23
C TYR A 131 6.57 6.73 1.42
N LEU A 132 5.97 5.59 1.79
CA LEU A 132 5.10 5.51 2.99
C LEU A 132 5.86 5.86 4.27
N ILE A 133 7.11 5.36 4.41
CA ILE A 133 7.98 5.70 5.53
C ILE A 133 8.29 7.20 5.53
N ALA A 134 8.68 7.77 4.38
CA ALA A 134 8.95 9.20 4.27
C ALA A 134 7.76 10.06 4.74
N ARG A 135 6.53 9.58 4.55
CA ARG A 135 5.28 10.24 4.95
C ARG A 135 4.79 9.87 6.36
N GLY A 136 5.45 8.95 7.05
CA GLY A 136 5.04 8.48 8.38
C GLY A 136 3.72 7.70 8.38
N THR A 137 3.33 7.10 7.25
CA THR A 137 2.04 6.41 7.07
C THR A 137 2.23 4.91 6.81
N THR A 138 1.21 4.11 7.05
CA THR A 138 1.11 2.70 6.63
C THR A 138 0.24 2.57 5.39
N THR A 139 0.31 1.44 4.70
CA THR A 139 -0.57 1.06 3.58
C THR A 139 -2.05 1.02 4.02
N ASN A 140 -2.33 0.49 5.22
CA ASN A 140 -3.70 0.49 5.75
C ASN A 140 -4.22 1.91 6.02
N GLU A 141 -3.36 2.86 6.37
CA GLU A 141 -3.78 4.25 6.55
C GLU A 141 -4.04 4.93 5.22
N THR A 142 -3.16 4.77 4.22
CA THR A 142 -3.37 5.34 2.88
C THR A 142 -4.66 4.83 2.24
N ALA A 143 -4.99 3.55 2.39
CA ALA A 143 -6.26 2.99 1.93
C ALA A 143 -7.47 3.68 2.58
N LYS A 144 -7.44 3.88 3.91
CA LYS A 144 -8.52 4.58 4.64
C LYS A 144 -8.62 6.06 4.30
N TRP A 145 -7.50 6.71 4.00
CA TRP A 145 -7.51 8.09 3.55
C TRP A 145 -8.28 8.24 2.23
N GLY A 146 -8.30 7.23 1.36
CA GLY A 146 -9.15 7.21 0.17
C GLY A 146 -10.64 7.34 0.53
N GLU A 147 -11.12 6.54 1.47
CA GLU A 147 -12.50 6.58 1.96
C GLU A 147 -12.84 7.92 2.61
N ILE A 148 -11.93 8.43 3.45
CA ILE A 148 -12.11 9.73 4.10
C ILE A 148 -12.19 10.84 3.05
N ASN A 149 -11.28 10.86 2.06
CA ASN A 149 -11.31 11.88 1.00
C ASN A 149 -12.58 11.79 0.15
N TYR A 150 -13.09 10.59 -0.10
CA TYR A 150 -14.36 10.39 -0.78
C TYR A 150 -15.53 10.99 0.03
N VAL A 151 -15.60 10.70 1.33
CA VAL A 151 -16.63 11.25 2.23
C VAL A 151 -16.53 12.77 2.33
N TYR A 152 -15.33 13.30 2.56
CA TYR A 152 -15.08 14.75 2.62
C TYR A 152 -15.41 15.43 1.29
N GLY A 153 -15.03 14.83 0.16
CA GLY A 153 -15.32 15.35 -1.18
C GLY A 153 -16.83 15.42 -1.47
N ASN A 154 -17.56 14.35 -1.15
CA ASN A 154 -19.02 14.32 -1.30
C ASN A 154 -19.72 15.32 -0.36
N LYS A 155 -19.24 15.47 0.88
CA LYS A 155 -19.81 16.44 1.82
C LYS A 155 -19.51 17.88 1.39
N LYS A 156 -18.31 18.17 0.88
CA LYS A 156 -17.96 19.48 0.32
C LYS A 156 -18.85 19.82 -0.89
N LYS A 157 -19.06 18.87 -1.80
CA LYS A 157 -20.02 19.02 -2.92
C LYS A 157 -21.44 19.27 -2.42
N CYS A 158 -21.89 18.57 -1.37
CA CYS A 158 -23.20 18.78 -0.76
C CYS A 158 -23.35 20.21 -0.20
N ILE A 159 -22.35 20.69 0.55
CA ILE A 159 -22.31 22.06 1.09
C ILE A 159 -22.31 23.09 -0.05
N GLU A 160 -21.51 22.88 -1.09
CA GLU A 160 -21.42 23.79 -2.23
C GLU A 160 -22.73 23.86 -3.03
N ASN A 161 -23.36 22.71 -3.30
CA ASN A 161 -24.67 22.65 -3.96
C ASN A 161 -25.77 23.32 -3.13
N CYS A 162 -25.73 23.12 -1.82
CA CYS A 162 -26.64 23.76 -0.89
C CYS A 162 -26.47 25.29 -0.87
N LYS A 163 -25.22 25.79 -0.84
CA LYS A 163 -24.93 27.22 -0.98
C LYS A 163 -25.44 27.79 -2.30
N LYS A 164 -25.25 27.09 -3.42
CA LYS A 164 -25.77 27.47 -4.74
C LYS A 164 -27.30 27.52 -4.75
N TRP A 165 -27.96 26.53 -4.14
CA TRP A 165 -29.42 26.47 -4.04
C TRP A 165 -29.98 27.59 -3.16
N MET A 166 -29.38 27.85 -1.99
CA MET A 166 -29.79 28.96 -1.11
C MET A 166 -29.64 30.31 -1.80
N ALA A 167 -28.51 30.54 -2.47
CA ALA A 167 -28.26 31.76 -3.24
C ALA A 167 -29.27 31.97 -4.39
N LYS A 168 -29.77 30.89 -5.00
CA LYS A 168 -30.79 30.95 -6.06
C LYS A 168 -32.18 31.34 -5.52
N ASN A 169 -32.50 30.99 -4.29
CA ASN A 169 -33.83 31.18 -3.70
C ASN A 169 -33.89 32.35 -2.71
N ASP A 170 -32.86 33.21 -2.70
CA ASP A 170 -32.70 34.36 -1.79
C ASP A 170 -32.92 34.00 -0.30
N LEU A 171 -32.61 32.74 0.03
CA LEU A 171 -32.74 32.22 1.39
C LEU A 171 -31.52 32.68 2.19
N GLY A 172 -31.80 33.47 3.24
CA GLY A 172 -30.84 33.85 4.27
C GLY A 172 -30.16 32.63 4.90
N ARG A 173 -29.01 32.90 5.53
CA ARG A 173 -27.90 32.00 5.91
C ARG A 173 -28.21 30.84 6.87
N GLU A 174 -29.47 30.46 7.09
CA GLU A 174 -29.85 29.67 8.27
C GLU A 174 -30.19 28.20 8.07
N ILE A 175 -30.48 27.68 6.86
CA ILE A 175 -30.88 26.27 6.76
C ILE A 175 -30.28 25.62 5.52
N CYS A 176 -29.16 24.91 5.72
CA CYS A 176 -28.72 23.92 4.75
C CYS A 176 -29.39 22.58 5.07
N PRO A 177 -30.32 22.08 4.23
CA PRO A 177 -30.96 20.80 4.48
C PRO A 177 -29.92 19.68 4.36
N THR A 178 -29.48 19.12 5.49
CA THR A 178 -28.87 17.80 5.49
C THR A 178 -29.88 16.79 4.94
N LYS A 179 -29.38 15.71 4.33
CA LYS A 179 -30.06 14.70 3.48
C LYS A 179 -31.41 14.11 3.96
N ASP A 180 -31.91 14.46 5.13
CA ASP A 180 -33.14 13.91 5.70
C ASP A 180 -34.42 14.66 5.27
N LEU A 181 -34.33 15.75 4.49
CA LEU A 181 -35.48 16.53 4.02
C LEU A 181 -36.07 16.11 2.65
N LEU A 182 -35.69 14.96 2.10
CA LEU A 182 -36.44 14.35 0.97
C LEU A 182 -37.62 13.48 1.43
N ASN A 183 -37.83 13.31 2.75
CA ASN A 183 -39.03 12.64 3.29
C ASN A 183 -39.40 13.20 4.69
N PRO A 184 -40.37 14.13 4.77
CA PRO A 184 -40.81 14.75 6.02
C PRO A 184 -41.38 13.80 7.08
N GLU A 185 -41.82 12.60 6.71
CA GLU A 185 -42.46 11.65 7.63
C GLU A 185 -41.46 10.78 8.42
N LYS A 186 -40.16 10.86 8.09
CA LYS A 186 -39.14 9.96 8.64
C LYS A 186 -38.11 10.61 9.54
N ALA A 187 -38.20 11.90 9.87
CA ALA A 187 -37.23 12.57 10.73
C ALA A 187 -37.47 12.19 12.21
N PRO A 188 -36.71 11.22 12.78
CA PRO A 188 -36.88 10.90 14.19
C PRO A 188 -36.10 11.93 15.00
N ALA A 189 -36.60 12.18 16.20
CA ALA A 189 -36.09 13.09 17.20
C ALA A 189 -34.58 13.37 17.12
N PHE A 190 -34.27 14.67 17.11
CA PHE A 190 -32.99 15.31 17.39
C PHE A 190 -32.23 14.57 18.49
N GLN A 191 -31.38 13.64 18.09
CA GLN A 191 -30.39 13.04 18.98
C GLN A 191 -29.11 13.78 18.68
N GLU A 192 -28.55 14.46 19.69
CA GLU A 192 -27.26 15.16 19.70
C GLU A 192 -26.15 14.26 19.16
N ARG A 193 -26.09 14.14 17.84
CA ARG A 193 -25.08 13.37 17.15
C ARG A 193 -24.00 14.38 16.88
N LEU A 194 -23.06 14.46 17.83
CA LEU A 194 -21.78 15.15 17.78
C LEU A 194 -21.61 15.84 16.43
N VAL A 195 -21.90 17.15 16.35
CA VAL A 195 -21.54 17.94 15.17
C VAL A 195 -20.03 17.90 15.16
N ILE A 196 -19.48 16.88 14.50
CA ILE A 196 -18.05 16.82 14.21
C ILE A 196 -17.86 18.02 13.30
N GLU A 197 -17.35 19.12 13.85
CA GLU A 197 -16.83 20.22 13.05
C GLU A 197 -15.69 19.62 12.23
N PHE A 198 -15.95 19.47 10.93
CA PHE A 198 -14.95 18.96 10.02
C PHE A 198 -14.02 20.13 9.70
N PRO A 199 -12.73 20.07 10.07
CA PRO A 199 -11.82 21.17 9.79
C PRO A 199 -11.73 21.40 8.28
N ASP A 200 -11.69 22.67 7.86
CA ASP A 200 -11.56 23.07 6.44
C ASP A 200 -10.30 22.51 5.77
N LYS A 201 -9.28 22.20 6.59
CA LYS A 201 -8.02 21.59 6.19
C LYS A 201 -7.87 20.24 6.87
N ARG A 202 -7.28 19.29 6.13
CA ARG A 202 -6.92 17.99 6.67
C ARG A 202 -5.97 18.18 7.87
N PRO A 203 -6.21 17.51 9.02
CA PRO A 203 -5.27 17.56 10.12
C PRO A 203 -3.90 17.00 9.69
N PRO A 204 -2.79 17.59 10.17
CA PRO A 204 -1.46 17.11 9.85
C PRO A 204 -1.28 15.66 10.32
N ASN A 205 -0.47 14.89 9.60
CA ASN A 205 -0.12 13.53 10.04
C ASN A 205 0.75 13.62 11.30
N ILE A 206 0.15 13.38 12.46
CA ILE A 206 0.83 13.38 13.77
C ILE A 206 1.94 12.33 13.89
N TYR A 207 1.98 11.34 12.99
CA TYR A 207 3.01 10.31 12.93
C TYR A 207 4.13 10.62 11.92
N ASN A 208 4.08 11.79 11.27
CA ASN A 208 5.16 12.26 10.42
C ASN A 208 6.11 13.16 11.22
N TYR A 209 7.24 12.59 11.62
CA TYR A 209 8.29 13.26 12.40
C TYR A 209 9.42 13.83 11.53
N GLY A 210 9.22 13.87 10.20
CA GLY A 210 10.26 14.17 9.22
C GLY A 210 10.98 12.91 8.73
N ILE A 211 11.49 12.96 7.50
CA ILE A 211 12.01 11.79 6.76
C ILE A 211 13.02 11.00 7.60
N ARG A 212 14.08 11.66 8.11
CA ARG A 212 15.12 10.99 8.91
C ARG A 212 14.55 10.25 10.13
N MET A 213 13.65 10.90 10.87
CA MET A 213 13.07 10.32 12.08
C MET A 213 12.10 9.18 11.78
N ASN A 214 11.33 9.30 10.69
CA ASN A 214 10.42 8.24 10.27
C ASN A 214 11.18 6.96 9.90
N PHE A 215 12.29 7.12 9.17
CA PHE A 215 13.19 6.00 8.83
C PHE A 215 13.82 5.41 10.08
N SER A 216 14.37 6.25 10.97
CA SER A 216 14.96 5.79 12.23
C SER A 216 14.00 4.93 13.04
N LYS A 217 12.74 5.35 13.19
CA LYS A 217 11.70 4.59 13.91
C LYS A 217 11.36 3.23 13.29
N VAL A 218 11.63 3.03 12.00
CA VAL A 218 11.36 1.76 11.32
C VAL A 218 12.55 0.80 11.47
N PHE A 219 13.77 1.29 11.27
CA PHE A 219 14.98 0.45 11.30
C PHE A 219 15.49 0.19 12.73
N PHE A 220 15.31 1.18 13.61
CA PHE A 220 15.73 1.15 15.01
C PHE A 220 14.52 1.41 15.92
N PRO A 221 13.55 0.48 15.96
CA PRO A 221 12.46 0.58 16.93
C PRO A 221 13.07 0.53 18.33
N HIS A 222 12.87 1.57 19.13
CA HIS A 222 13.31 1.57 20.53
C HIS A 222 12.51 0.51 21.28
N GLU A 223 13.19 -0.59 21.63
CA GLU A 223 12.70 -1.70 22.45
C GLU A 223 12.12 -1.24 23.80
N HIS A 224 12.46 -0.02 24.24
CA HIS A 224 12.31 0.42 25.63
C HIS A 224 11.01 1.18 26.00
N GLN A 225 10.09 1.47 25.08
CA GLN A 225 8.84 2.19 25.42
C GLN A 225 7.56 1.35 25.37
N GLN A 226 7.59 0.15 24.78
CA GLN A 226 6.40 -0.72 24.76
C GLN A 226 6.27 -1.57 26.02
N GLY A 227 7.37 -2.08 26.57
CA GLY A 227 7.36 -2.77 27.87
C GLY A 227 6.87 -1.86 28.98
N ASP A 228 7.40 -0.65 29.05
CA ASP A 228 7.05 0.33 30.08
C ASP A 228 5.63 0.90 29.96
N ALA A 229 5.13 1.13 28.74
CA ALA A 229 3.77 1.64 28.54
C ALA A 229 2.72 0.55 28.75
N MET A 230 2.98 -0.67 28.27
CA MET A 230 2.08 -1.81 28.46
C MET A 230 2.09 -2.29 29.91
N ASP A 231 3.24 -2.34 30.56
CA ASP A 231 3.35 -2.66 31.99
C ASP A 231 2.68 -1.60 32.85
N ARG A 232 2.75 -0.31 32.50
CA ARG A 232 1.99 0.75 33.19
C ARG A 232 0.48 0.59 33.02
N VAL A 233 0.01 0.24 31.82
CA VAL A 233 -1.43 0.02 31.56
C VAL A 233 -1.93 -1.25 32.25
N VAL A 234 -1.18 -2.35 32.19
CA VAL A 234 -1.51 -3.63 32.86
C VAL A 234 -1.46 -3.46 34.38
N ARG A 235 -0.47 -2.76 34.92
CA ARG A 235 -0.37 -2.44 36.36
C ARG A 235 -1.49 -1.51 36.81
N ALA A 236 -1.87 -0.52 36.00
CA ALA A 236 -3.03 0.34 36.27
C ALA A 236 -4.37 -0.44 36.26
N GLN A 237 -4.53 -1.40 35.33
CA GLN A 237 -5.71 -2.27 35.27
C GLN A 237 -5.77 -3.27 36.43
N HIS A 238 -4.63 -3.80 36.89
CA HIS A 238 -4.58 -4.64 38.09
C HIS A 238 -4.87 -3.86 39.38
N LEU A 239 -4.38 -2.61 39.50
CA LEU A 239 -4.68 -1.73 40.64
C LEU A 239 -6.15 -1.29 40.67
N SER A 240 -6.76 -1.06 39.51
CA SER A 240 -8.19 -0.80 39.36
C SER A 240 -9.06 -1.98 39.84
N LYS A 241 -8.66 -3.22 39.56
CA LYS A 241 -9.38 -4.42 40.03
C LYS A 241 -9.23 -4.69 41.53
N LYS A 242 -8.14 -4.22 42.16
CA LYS A 242 -7.91 -4.34 43.61
C LYS A 242 -8.66 -3.28 44.44
N LYS A 243 -9.06 -2.15 43.85
CA LYS A 243 -9.85 -1.10 44.53
C LYS A 243 -11.37 -1.35 44.52
N ASN A 244 -11.84 -2.35 43.77
CA ASN A 244 -13.26 -2.71 43.63
C ASN A 244 -13.59 -4.07 44.31
N LYS A 245 -12.75 -4.50 45.25
CA LYS A 245 -13.01 -5.59 46.21
C LYS A 245 -12.78 -5.03 47.60
#